data_AF-A0A974DSE5-F1
#
_entry.id   AF-A0A974DSE5-F1
#
_cell.length_a   1.000
_cell.length_b   1.000
_cell.length_c   1.000
_cell.angle_alpha   90.00
_cell.angle_beta   90.00
_cell.angle_gamma   90.00
#
_symmetry.space_group_name_H-M   'P 1'
#
loop_
_entity.id
_entity.type
_entity.pdbx_description
1 polymer ?
#
loop_
_entity_poly.entity_id
_entity_poly.type
_entity_poly.pdbx_seq_one_letter_code
_entity_poly.pdbx_strand_id
1 'polypeptide(L)'
;EINDLDVQELVRRSIGRLTIIRQTFPVPQNSSQRCFRGNHRISSSLCDPKDPFSQNMEITNMYIYDTVLLLANAFHKKLEDRKWHSMASLTCIRKNSKPWQGGRSMLETVKKGGVSGLTGVFDFDDDGENPNIHFEILGTNYGEELGRGIRK
;
A
#
# COMPACT_ATOMS: atom_id res chain seq x y z
N GLU A 1 -12.48 5.32 -0.84
CA GLU A 1 -11.67 4.94 0.34
C GLU A 1 -12.27 5.60 1.57
N ILE A 2 -12.14 5.01 2.76
CA ILE A 2 -12.72 5.52 4.02
C ILE A 2 -11.59 5.55 5.06
N ASN A 3 -11.10 6.74 5.41
CA ASN A 3 -10.06 6.89 6.42
C ASN A 3 -10.66 6.90 7.84
N ASP A 4 -9.83 7.02 8.87
CA ASP A 4 -10.28 7.02 10.27
C ASP A 4 -11.18 8.21 10.60
N LEU A 5 -10.95 9.38 10.00
CA LEU A 5 -11.79 10.57 10.21
C LEU A 5 -13.18 10.36 9.60
N ASP A 6 -13.25 9.76 8.40
CA ASP A 6 -14.50 9.40 7.75
C ASP A 6 -15.28 8.39 8.59
N VAL A 7 -14.60 7.38 9.16
CA VAL A 7 -15.22 6.41 10.08
C VAL A 7 -15.84 7.12 11.28
N GLN A 8 -15.12 8.03 11.94
CA GLN A 8 -15.65 8.77 13.09
C GLN A 8 -16.88 9.59 12.71
N GLU A 9 -16.86 10.26 11.55
CA GLU A 9 -17.99 11.06 11.10
C GLU A 9 -19.20 10.22 10.70
N LEU A 10 -18.98 9.07 10.06
CA LEU A 10 -20.04 8.11 9.73
C LEU A 10 -20.70 7.55 10.99
N VAL A 11 -19.90 7.14 11.98
CA VAL A 11 -20.40 6.67 13.27
C VAL A 11 -21.21 7.77 13.97
N ARG A 12 -20.68 9.00 14.02
CA ARG A 12 -21.33 10.15 14.66
C ARG A 12 -22.68 10.53 14.03
N ARG A 13 -22.81 10.39 12.70
CA ARG A 13 -24.05 10.71 11.96
C ARG A 13 -25.06 9.57 11.93
N SER A 14 -24.60 8.34 12.16
CA SER A 14 -25.45 7.16 12.07
C SER A 14 -26.39 7.05 13.27
N ILE A 15 -27.61 6.58 13.01
CA ILE A 15 -28.56 6.12 14.02
C ILE A 15 -28.74 4.60 13.85
N GLY A 16 -28.80 3.86 14.96
CA GLY A 16 -28.89 2.40 14.93
C GLY A 16 -27.56 1.70 14.63
N ARG A 17 -27.63 0.53 13.98
CA ARG A 17 -26.46 -0.32 13.70
C ARG A 17 -25.80 0.08 12.38
N LEU A 18 -24.51 0.42 12.45
CA LEU A 18 -23.66 0.70 11.29
C LEU A 18 -22.57 -0.37 11.22
N THR A 19 -22.32 -0.88 10.01
CA THR A 19 -21.18 -1.77 9.72
C THR A 19 -20.35 -1.13 8.61
N ILE A 20 -19.05 -0.99 8.82
CA ILE A 20 -18.10 -0.43 7.85
C ILE A 20 -17.13 -1.53 7.48
N ILE A 21 -16.94 -1.76 6.18
CA ILE A 21 -15.96 -2.69 5.64
C ILE A 21 -14.98 -1.87 4.81
N ARG A 22 -13.70 -1.92 5.15
CA ARG A 22 -12.65 -1.20 4.41
C ARG A 22 -11.36 -2.00 4.34
N GLN A 23 -10.53 -1.67 3.37
CA GLN A 23 -9.19 -2.24 3.26
C GLN A 23 -8.35 -1.83 4.47
N THR A 24 -7.52 -2.75 4.95
CA THR A 24 -6.56 -2.51 6.04
C THR A 24 -5.17 -3.01 5.64
N PHE A 25 -4.13 -2.46 6.27
CA PHE A 25 -2.74 -2.78 5.95
C PHE A 25 -2.02 -3.38 7.15
N PRO A 26 -1.49 -4.61 7.04
CA PRO A 26 -0.81 -5.27 8.14
C PRO A 26 0.60 -4.66 8.36
N VAL A 27 0.66 -3.53 9.07
CA VAL A 27 1.91 -2.87 9.45
C VAL A 27 2.32 -3.21 10.89
N PRO A 28 3.64 -3.24 11.22
CA PRO A 28 4.09 -3.49 12.58
C PRO A 28 3.47 -2.52 13.59
N GLN A 29 3.01 -3.06 14.73
CA GLN A 29 2.42 -2.24 15.80
C GLN A 29 3.45 -1.48 16.63
N ASN A 30 4.69 -1.99 16.68
CA ASN A 30 5.77 -1.34 17.42
C ASN A 30 6.15 -0.01 16.75
N SER A 31 6.04 1.09 17.49
CA SER A 31 6.31 2.45 17.00
C SER A 31 7.72 2.60 16.42
N SER A 32 8.73 1.95 17.01
CA SER A 32 10.10 1.99 16.52
C SER A 32 10.29 1.24 15.19
N GLN A 33 9.44 0.26 14.90
CA GLN A 33 9.53 -0.55 13.67
C GLN A 33 8.58 -0.04 12.58
N ARG A 34 7.60 0.81 12.91
CA ARG A 34 6.61 1.27 11.93
C ARG A 34 7.24 2.04 10.78
N CYS A 35 8.29 2.81 11.06
CA CYS A 35 9.06 3.58 10.09
C CYS A 35 10.31 2.88 9.55
N PHE A 36 10.44 1.56 9.79
CA PHE A 36 11.54 0.77 9.29
C PHE A 36 11.04 -0.52 8.62
N ARG A 37 11.75 -0.98 7.59
CA ARG A 37 11.54 -2.28 6.95
C ARG A 37 12.90 -2.94 6.78
N GLY A 38 13.25 -3.81 7.73
CA GLY A 38 14.65 -4.21 7.93
C GLY A 38 15.51 -2.97 8.19
N ASN A 39 16.49 -2.71 7.32
CA ASN A 39 17.37 -1.54 7.41
C ASN A 39 16.89 -0.33 6.59
N HIS A 40 15.81 -0.46 5.82
CA HIS A 40 15.24 0.65 5.05
C HIS A 40 14.45 1.58 5.98
N ARG A 41 14.80 2.87 6.00
CA ARG A 41 14.12 3.89 6.81
C ARG A 41 13.10 4.65 5.96
N ILE A 42 11.86 4.66 6.43
CA ILE A 42 10.74 5.37 5.82
C ILE A 42 10.65 6.78 6.44
N SER A 43 10.32 7.80 5.63
CA SER A 43 10.04 9.16 6.13
C SER A 43 8.89 9.12 7.14
N SER A 44 9.06 9.77 8.30
CA SER A 44 8.04 9.79 9.36
C SER A 44 6.69 10.28 8.86
N SER A 45 6.66 11.21 7.91
CA SER A 45 5.43 11.72 7.29
C SER A 45 4.58 10.65 6.62
N LEU A 46 5.14 9.50 6.27
CA LEU A 46 4.46 8.40 5.59
C LEU A 46 4.12 7.20 6.50
N CYS A 47 4.78 7.11 7.66
CA CYS A 47 4.72 5.91 8.52
C CYS A 47 4.35 6.21 9.98
N ASP A 48 4.39 7.46 10.43
CA ASP A 48 3.87 7.84 11.75
C ASP A 48 2.36 8.09 11.65
N PRO A 49 1.50 7.28 12.28
CA PRO A 49 0.05 7.46 12.22
C PRO A 49 -0.43 8.74 12.91
N LYS A 50 0.45 9.45 13.60
CA LYS A 50 0.17 10.75 14.21
C LYS A 50 0.43 11.92 13.25
N ASP A 51 1.15 11.67 12.15
CA ASP A 51 1.44 12.69 11.16
C ASP A 51 0.18 12.98 10.33
N PRO A 52 -0.23 14.26 10.16
CA PRO A 52 -1.40 14.61 9.38
C PRO A 52 -1.31 14.15 7.92
N PHE A 53 -0.11 14.06 7.35
CA PHE A 53 0.07 13.56 5.99
C PHE A 53 -0.27 12.07 5.92
N SER A 54 0.22 11.25 6.85
CA SER A 54 -0.03 9.80 6.81
C SER A 54 -1.51 9.46 7.04
N GLN A 55 -2.21 10.25 7.88
CA GLN A 55 -3.64 10.09 8.13
C GLN A 55 -4.52 10.40 6.91
N ASN A 56 -4.05 11.29 6.03
CA ASN A 56 -4.77 11.70 4.82
C ASN A 56 -4.21 11.07 3.55
N MET A 57 -3.30 10.11 3.68
CA MET A 57 -2.66 9.44 2.56
C MET A 57 -3.63 8.47 1.90
N GLU A 58 -3.94 8.68 0.63
CA GLU A 58 -4.73 7.74 -0.17
C GLU A 58 -4.02 6.39 -0.33
N ILE A 59 -4.78 5.30 -0.46
CA ILE A 59 -4.29 3.93 -0.71
C ILE A 59 -3.29 3.90 -1.87
N THR A 60 -3.55 4.63 -2.94
CA THR A 60 -2.66 4.72 -4.11
C THR A 60 -1.27 5.20 -3.73
N ASN A 61 -1.14 6.15 -2.80
CA ASN A 61 0.16 6.69 -2.37
C ASN A 61 1.00 5.61 -1.67
N MET A 62 0.37 4.74 -0.87
CA MET A 62 1.05 3.61 -0.22
C MET A 62 1.57 2.62 -1.26
N TYR A 63 0.76 2.27 -2.26
CA TYR A 63 1.20 1.39 -3.36
C TYR A 63 2.30 2.02 -4.22
N ILE A 64 2.27 3.33 -4.46
CA ILE A 64 3.35 4.03 -5.18
C ILE A 64 4.67 3.94 -4.40
N TYR A 65 4.64 4.14 -3.09
CA TYR A 65 5.84 4.00 -2.25
C TYR A 65 6.45 2.59 -2.38
N ASP A 66 5.62 1.57 -2.24
CA ASP A 66 6.06 0.17 -2.28
C ASP A 66 6.51 -0.25 -3.69
N THR A 67 5.88 0.30 -4.74
CA THR A 67 6.31 0.11 -6.13
C THR A 67 7.73 0.63 -6.35
N VAL A 68 8.04 1.84 -5.86
CA VAL A 68 9.39 2.42 -5.99
C VAL A 68 10.40 1.61 -5.18
N LEU A 69 10.02 1.16 -3.97
CA LEU A 69 10.85 0.30 -3.14
C LEU A 69 11.17 -1.04 -3.85
N LEU A 70 10.17 -1.66 -4.47
CA LEU A 70 10.33 -2.90 -5.24
C LEU A 70 11.24 -2.71 -6.45
N LEU A 71 11.06 -1.63 -7.23
CA LEU A 71 11.90 -1.31 -8.37
C LEU A 71 13.37 -1.11 -7.95
N ALA A 72 13.61 -0.41 -6.84
CA ALA A 72 14.96 -0.23 -6.31
C ALA A 72 15.64 -1.57 -5.98
N ASN A 73 14.91 -2.50 -5.35
CA ASN A 73 15.40 -3.84 -5.05
C ASN A 73 15.66 -4.66 -6.32
N ALA A 74 14.76 -4.58 -7.31
CA ALA A 74 14.94 -5.25 -8.60
C ALA A 74 16.18 -4.74 -9.34
N PHE A 75 16.43 -3.42 -9.36
CA PHE A 75 17.64 -2.84 -9.95
C PHE A 75 18.89 -3.26 -9.20
N HIS A 76 18.87 -3.22 -7.87
CA HIS A 76 19.98 -3.67 -7.03
C HIS A 76 20.37 -5.11 -7.34
N LYS A 77 19.39 -6.03 -7.32
CA LYS A 77 19.61 -7.44 -7.65
C LYS A 77 20.20 -7.63 -9.06
N LYS A 78 19.70 -6.89 -10.05
CA LYS A 78 20.16 -7.02 -11.44
C LYS A 78 21.60 -6.56 -11.63
N LEU A 79 22.02 -5.55 -10.87
CA LEU A 79 23.40 -5.05 -10.83
C LEU A 79 24.32 -6.05 -10.10
N GLU A 80 23.90 -6.54 -8.94
CA GLU A 80 24.62 -7.53 -8.13
C GLU A 80 24.86 -8.83 -8.92
N ASP A 81 23.83 -9.34 -9.59
CA ASP A 81 23.88 -10.54 -10.43
C ASP A 81 24.66 -10.32 -11.75
N ARG A 82 25.16 -9.09 -12.02
CA ARG A 82 25.87 -8.70 -13.25
C ARG A 82 25.06 -8.95 -14.53
N LYS A 83 23.72 -8.85 -14.45
CA LYS A 83 22.77 -9.06 -15.56
C LYS A 83 22.13 -7.76 -16.04
N TRP A 84 22.78 -6.64 -15.76
CA TRP A 84 22.30 -5.31 -16.15
C TRP A 84 22.21 -5.17 -17.67
N HIS A 85 21.14 -4.55 -18.12
CA HIS A 85 20.97 -4.13 -19.52
C HIS A 85 20.68 -2.64 -19.49
N SER A 86 21.50 -1.85 -20.18
CA SER A 86 21.33 -0.39 -20.23
C SER A 86 19.97 -0.01 -20.81
N MET A 87 19.44 1.12 -20.33
CA MET A 87 18.28 1.76 -20.93
C MET A 87 18.56 2.12 -22.39
N ALA A 88 17.51 2.12 -23.21
CA ALA A 88 17.60 2.48 -24.63
C ALA A 88 16.63 3.63 -24.93
N SER A 89 17.05 4.54 -25.80
CA SER A 89 16.15 5.54 -26.38
C SER A 89 15.24 4.84 -27.38
N LEU A 90 13.95 4.73 -27.06
CA LEU A 90 12.94 4.11 -27.92
C LEU A 90 12.19 5.19 -28.69
N THR A 91 11.66 4.82 -29.86
CA THR A 91 10.81 5.70 -30.66
C THR A 91 9.48 5.01 -30.96
N CYS A 92 8.38 5.73 -30.75
CA CYS A 92 7.04 5.23 -31.00
C CYS A 92 6.60 5.53 -32.43
N ILE A 93 5.76 4.65 -33.00
CA ILE A 93 5.07 4.87 -34.29
C ILE A 93 6.07 5.19 -35.43
N ARG A 94 7.16 4.41 -35.51
CA ARG A 94 8.13 4.45 -36.61
C ARG A 94 8.22 3.08 -37.27
N LYS A 95 8.50 3.05 -38.58
CA LYS A 95 8.67 1.81 -39.35
C LYS A 95 9.74 0.87 -38.76
N ASN A 96 10.76 1.43 -38.10
CA ASN A 96 11.88 0.69 -37.52
C ASN A 96 11.87 0.69 -35.98
N SER A 97 10.70 0.92 -35.35
CA SER A 97 10.57 0.84 -33.89
C SER A 97 10.99 -0.56 -33.41
N LYS A 98 11.91 -0.61 -32.44
CA LYS A 98 12.36 -1.84 -31.78
C LYS A 98 12.09 -1.74 -30.28
N PRO A 99 11.73 -2.84 -29.60
CA PRO A 99 11.55 -2.85 -28.16
C PRO A 99 12.88 -2.72 -27.43
N TRP A 100 12.83 -2.34 -26.16
CA TRP A 100 13.99 -2.40 -25.28
C TRP A 100 14.40 -3.86 -25.06
N GLN A 101 15.62 -4.22 -25.48
CA GLN A 101 16.13 -5.59 -25.42
C GLN A 101 16.25 -6.10 -23.97
N GLY A 102 16.51 -5.21 -23.01
CA GLY A 102 16.54 -5.55 -21.58
C GLY A 102 15.16 -5.73 -20.95
N GLY A 103 14.08 -5.38 -21.65
CA GLY A 103 12.73 -5.29 -21.11
C GLY A 103 12.21 -6.60 -20.52
N ARG A 104 12.36 -7.71 -21.25
CA ARG A 104 11.90 -9.03 -20.77
C ARG A 104 12.62 -9.44 -19.49
N SER A 105 13.96 -9.33 -19.47
CA SER A 105 14.75 -9.70 -18.28
C SER A 105 14.45 -8.80 -17.08
N MET A 106 14.21 -7.50 -17.30
CA MET A 106 13.81 -6.59 -16.23
C MET A 106 12.43 -6.92 -15.69
N LEU A 107 11.43 -7.13 -16.56
CA LEU A 107 10.08 -7.50 -16.17
C LEU A 107 10.07 -8.75 -15.30
N GLU A 108 10.80 -9.80 -15.70
CA GLU A 108 10.90 -11.04 -14.91
C GLU A 108 11.59 -10.83 -13.56
N THR A 109 12.53 -9.88 -13.46
CA THR A 109 13.21 -9.56 -12.19
C THR A 109 12.27 -8.81 -11.25
N VAL A 110 11.50 -7.85 -11.78
CA VAL A 110 10.50 -7.10 -11.01
C VAL A 110 9.36 -8.03 -10.57
N LYS A 111 8.84 -8.85 -11.48
CA LYS A 111 7.74 -9.79 -11.20
C LYS A 111 8.08 -10.79 -10.09
N LYS A 112 9.32 -11.28 -10.04
CA LYS A 112 9.79 -12.21 -8.99
C LYS A 112 10.28 -11.50 -7.72
N GLY A 113 10.28 -10.18 -7.71
CA GLY A 113 10.64 -9.40 -6.53
C GLY A 113 9.50 -9.37 -5.53
N GLY A 114 9.85 -9.15 -4.27
CA GLY A 114 8.89 -8.87 -3.20
C GLY A 114 9.53 -7.94 -2.18
N VAL A 115 8.74 -7.04 -1.61
CA VAL A 115 9.19 -6.11 -0.57
C VAL A 115 8.20 -6.04 0.58
N SER A 116 8.68 -5.67 1.76
CA SER A 116 7.83 -5.28 2.88
C SER A 116 7.79 -3.76 2.96
N GLY A 117 6.62 -3.16 2.85
CA GLY A 117 6.42 -1.72 2.69
C GLY A 117 5.27 -1.16 3.52
N LEU A 118 4.66 -0.06 3.06
CA LEU A 118 3.50 0.57 3.69
C LEU A 118 2.24 -0.29 3.57
N THR A 119 2.12 -1.09 2.51
CA THR A 119 0.97 -1.96 2.25
C THR A 119 1.07 -3.35 2.89
N GLY A 120 2.16 -3.62 3.61
CA GLY A 120 2.50 -4.96 4.10
C GLY A 120 3.46 -5.64 3.14
N VAL A 121 3.12 -6.84 2.66
CA VAL A 121 3.88 -7.52 1.61
C VAL A 121 3.38 -7.04 0.25
N PHE A 122 4.31 -6.61 -0.60
CA PHE A 122 4.04 -6.19 -1.98
C PHE A 122 4.91 -7.04 -2.91
N ASP A 123 4.26 -7.98 -3.59
CA ASP A 123 4.84 -8.91 -4.55
C ASP A 123 3.85 -9.19 -5.69
N PHE A 124 4.23 -10.07 -6.62
CA PHE A 124 3.38 -10.49 -7.73
C PHE A 124 3.29 -12.01 -7.82
N ASP A 125 2.12 -12.49 -8.20
CA ASP A 125 1.87 -13.90 -8.51
C ASP A 125 2.27 -14.30 -9.95
N ASP A 126 1.91 -15.51 -10.36
CA ASP A 126 2.18 -16.04 -11.69
C ASP A 126 1.40 -15.34 -12.80
N ASP A 127 0.31 -14.63 -12.49
CA ASP A 127 -0.44 -13.80 -13.45
C ASP A 127 0.11 -12.36 -13.50
N GLY A 128 0.94 -11.97 -12.53
CA GLY A 128 1.54 -10.65 -12.42
C GLY A 128 0.68 -9.67 -11.61
N GLU A 129 -0.21 -10.18 -10.77
CA GLU A 129 -1.08 -9.42 -9.90
C GLU A 129 -0.56 -9.47 -8.46
N ASN A 130 -0.88 -8.44 -7.66
CA ASN A 130 -0.58 -8.48 -6.23
C ASN A 130 -1.69 -9.26 -5.50
N PRO A 131 -1.40 -10.44 -4.91
CA PRO A 131 -2.41 -11.27 -4.27
C PRO A 131 -2.79 -10.77 -2.86
N ASN A 132 -2.05 -9.81 -2.30
CA ASN A 132 -2.16 -9.44 -0.89
C ASN A 132 -3.21 -8.34 -0.67
N ILE A 133 -4.37 -8.71 -0.15
CA ILE A 133 -5.41 -7.77 0.26
C ILE A 133 -6.07 -8.21 1.56
N HIS A 134 -6.31 -7.24 2.46
CA HIS A 134 -6.94 -7.48 3.76
C HIS A 134 -8.07 -6.48 3.96
N PHE A 135 -9.16 -6.94 4.56
CA PHE A 135 -10.29 -6.10 4.95
C PHE A 135 -10.49 -6.17 6.45
N GLU A 136 -10.88 -5.05 7.05
CA GLU A 136 -11.40 -5.01 8.42
C GLU A 136 -12.90 -4.69 8.40
N ILE A 137 -13.60 -5.22 9.40
CA ILE A 137 -15.04 -5.03 9.59
C ILE A 137 -15.24 -4.34 10.93
N LEU A 138 -15.69 -3.09 10.89
CA LEU A 138 -16.01 -2.28 12.06
C LEU A 138 -17.53 -2.26 12.23
N GLY A 139 -18.01 -2.32 13.47
CA GLY A 139 -19.44 -2.27 13.78
C GLY A 139 -19.72 -1.39 14.97
N THR A 140 -20.76 -0.56 14.89
CA THR A 140 -21.29 0.11 16.07
C THR A 140 -22.08 -0.90 16.91
N ASN A 141 -21.99 -0.77 18.23
CA ASN A 141 -22.88 -1.46 19.15
C ASN A 141 -23.78 -0.41 19.82
N TYR A 142 -25.09 -0.56 19.67
CA TYR A 142 -26.06 0.30 20.32
C TYR A 142 -26.67 -0.50 21.47
N GLY A 143 -26.36 -0.13 22.71
CA GLY A 143 -27.06 -0.68 23.86
C GLY A 143 -28.51 -0.18 23.86
N GLU A 144 -29.47 -1.09 24.01
CA GLU A 144 -30.91 -0.78 24.08
C GLU A 144 -31.31 0.19 25.22
N GLU A 145 -30.38 0.54 26.12
CA GLU A 145 -30.66 1.35 27.32
C GLU A 145 -30.86 2.85 27.04
N LEU A 146 -30.32 3.39 25.93
CA LEU A 146 -30.53 4.80 25.58
C LEU A 146 -31.97 5.11 25.10
N GLY A 147 -32.79 4.08 24.86
CA GLY A 147 -34.21 4.21 24.50
C GLY A 147 -35.17 4.38 25.69
N ARG A 148 -34.70 4.25 26.95
CA ARG A 148 -35.55 4.35 28.16
C ARG A 148 -35.29 5.56 29.06
N GLY A 149 -34.47 6.50 28.61
CA GLY A 149 -33.92 7.57 29.45
C GLY A 149 -34.30 9.01 29.07
N ILE A 150 -35.49 9.27 28.50
CA ILE A 150 -36.03 10.63 28.50
C ILE A 150 -37.49 10.59 28.94
N ARG A 151 -37.68 10.80 30.25
CA ARG A 151 -38.87 11.40 30.84
C ARG A 151 -38.42 12.46 31.85
N LYS A 152 -38.61 13.72 31.49
CA LYS A 152 -39.06 14.79 32.37
C LYS A 152 -39.90 15.75 31.54
#